data_AF-A0A3D6BEZ7-F1
#
_entry.id   AF-A0A3D6BEZ7-F1
#
_cell.length_a   1.000
_cell.length_b   1.000
_cell.length_c   1.000
_cell.angle_alpha   90.00
_cell.angle_beta   90.00
_cell.angle_gamma   90.00
#
_symmetry.space_group_name_H-M   'P 1'
#
loop_
_entity.id
_entity.type
_entity.pdbx_description
1 polymer ?
#
loop_
_entity_poly.entity_id
_entity_poly.type
_entity_poly.pdbx_seq_one_letter_code
_entity_poly.pdbx_strand_id
1 'polypeptide(L)' 'MDRLQIKGNWNIIKGKLKQQYADLTDDEWKYVEGKENEFLGKLLIKIGESKEEMRESIKRYSSAGMDNAENEL' A
#
# COMPACT_ATOMS: atom_id res chain seq x y z
N MET A 1 3.40 -9.42 14.37
CA MET A 1 4.33 -8.27 14.50
C MET A 1 4.03 -7.30 13.34
N ASP A 2 3.19 -6.27 13.47
CA ASP A 2 2.54 -5.75 12.23
C ASP A 2 2.53 -4.21 12.02
N ARG A 3 2.85 -3.37 13.01
CA ARG A 3 2.77 -1.89 12.84
C ARG A 3 4.07 -1.18 12.50
N LEU A 4 5.22 -1.75 12.89
CA LEU A 4 6.53 -1.08 12.76
C LEU A 4 7.14 -1.21 11.36
N GLN A 5 6.85 -2.29 10.63
CA GLN A 5 7.46 -2.53 9.31
C GLN A 5 6.79 -1.74 8.18
N ILE A 6 5.49 -1.45 8.29
CA ILE A 6 4.74 -0.68 7.29
C ILE A 6 5.26 0.76 7.21
N LYS A 7 5.68 1.36 8.33
CA LYS A 7 6.22 2.73 8.36
C LYS A 7 7.52 2.89 7.58
N GLY A 8 8.44 1.92 7.67
CA GLY A 8 9.71 1.96 6.93
C GLY A 8 9.54 1.73 5.44
N ASN A 9 8.58 0.88 5.05
CA ASN A 9 8.33 0.51 3.65
C ASN A 9 7.25 1.34 2.95
N TRP A 10 6.65 2.33 3.62
CA TRP A 10 5.50 3.09 3.11
C TRP A 10 5.78 3.77 1.77
N ASN A 11 6.97 4.36 1.60
CA ASN A 11 7.36 4.98 0.32
C ASN A 11 7.43 3.98 -0.83
N ILE A 12 7.88 2.74 -0.57
CA ILE A 12 7.94 1.66 -1.56
C ILE A 12 6.53 1.19 -1.90
N ILE A 13 5.70 0.96 -0.89
CA ILE A 13 4.29 0.56 -1.07
C ILE A 13 3.55 1.63 -1.88
N LYS A 14 3.71 2.91 -1.52
CA LYS A 14 3.13 4.03 -2.24
C LYS A 14 3.61 4.10 -3.70
N GLY A 15 4.89 3.83 -3.96
CA GLY A 15 5.44 3.78 -5.31
C GLY A 15 4.79 2.68 -6.16
N LYS A 16 4.63 1.47 -5.61
CA LYS A 16 3.97 0.36 -6.30
C LYS A 16 2.47 0.63 -6.52
N LEU A 17 1.78 1.20 -5.54
CA LEU A 17 0.40 1.66 -5.69
C LEU A 17 0.29 2.73 -6.78
N LYS A 18 1.22 3.70 -6.85
CA LYS A 18 1.27 4.70 -7.93
C LYS A 18 1.39 4.07 -9.32
N GLN A 19 2.16 2.99 -9.45
CA GLN A 19 2.30 2.26 -10.70
C GLN A 19 1.05 1.46 -11.06
N GLN A 20 0.42 0.81 -10.07
CA GLN A 20 -0.80 0.02 -10.28
C GLN A 20 -1.99 0.91 -10.63
N TYR A 21 -2.12 2.06 -9.96
CA TYR A 21 -3.22 3.01 -10.14
C TYR A 21 -2.72 4.28 -10.84
N ALA A 22 -2.06 4.11 -11.99
CA ALA A 22 -1.53 5.21 -12.80
C ALA A 22 -2.61 6.17 -13.33
N ASP A 23 -3.87 5.73 -13.39
CA ASP A 23 -5.04 6.54 -13.71
C ASP A 23 -5.42 7.58 -12.64
N LEU A 24 -4.85 7.48 -11.43
CA LEU A 24 -5.10 8.45 -10.36
C LEU A 24 -4.19 9.68 -10.49
N THR A 25 -4.78 10.85 -10.32
CA THR A 25 -4.07 12.14 -10.39
C THR A 25 -3.15 12.36 -9.18
N ASP A 26 -2.13 13.22 -9.32
CA ASP A 26 -1.21 13.56 -8.23
C ASP A 26 -1.88 14.08 -6.95
N ASP A 27 -3.10 14.64 -7.07
CA ASP A 27 -3.87 15.09 -5.92
C ASP A 27 -4.31 13.91 -5.02
N GLU A 28 -4.68 12.78 -5.62
CA GLU A 28 -5.02 11.54 -4.92
C GLU A 28 -3.80 10.94 -4.22
N TRP A 29 -2.59 11.33 -4.63
CA TRP A 29 -1.33 10.90 -4.03
C TRP A 29 -0.79 11.86 -2.98
N LYS A 30 -1.53 12.94 -2.63
CA LYS A 30 -1.17 13.85 -1.54
C LYS A 30 -1.24 13.11 -0.20
N TYR A 31 -0.06 12.79 0.31
CA TYR A 31 0.12 12.12 1.59
C TYR A 31 0.72 13.12 2.59
N VAL A 32 0.21 13.09 3.82
CA VAL A 32 0.77 13.81 4.96
C VAL A 32 1.39 12.78 5.89
N GLU A 33 2.65 12.99 6.28
CA GLU A 33 3.35 12.10 7.19
C GLU A 33 2.56 11.89 8.50
N GLY A 34 2.40 10.63 8.91
CA GLY A 34 1.61 10.28 10.10
C GLY A 34 0.10 10.10 9.84
N LYS A 35 -0.36 10.33 8.61
CA LYS A 35 -1.76 10.13 8.19
C LYS A 35 -1.96 8.95 7.23
N GLU A 36 -1.15 7.89 7.35
CA GLU A 36 -1.20 6.70 6.48
C GLU A 36 -2.61 6.11 6.40
N ASN A 37 -3.30 5.97 7.54
CA ASN A 37 -4.65 5.43 7.58
C ASN A 37 -5.69 6.33 6.88
N GLU A 38 -5.55 7.64 7.00
CA GLU A 38 -6.48 8.62 6.40
C GLU A 38 -6.28 8.65 4.87
N PHE A 39 -5.02 8.58 4.42
CA PHE A 39 -4.65 8.47 3.02
C PHE A 39 -5.20 7.19 2.39
N LEU A 40 -4.97 6.04 3.02
CA LEU A 40 -5.51 4.75 2.57
C LEU A 40 -7.04 4.77 2.52
N GLY A 41 -7.69 5.37 3.51
CA GLY A 41 -9.15 5.48 3.53
C GLY A 41 -9.72 6.27 2.34
N LYS A 42 -9.09 7.41 2.00
CA LYS A 42 -9.49 8.21 0.82
C LYS A 42 -9.20 7.46 -0.48
N LEU A 43 -8.03 6.82 -0.55
CA LEU A 43 -7.63 6.04 -1.72
C LEU A 43 -8.65 4.93 -1.98
N LEU A 44 -8.99 4.10 -0.99
CA LEU A 44 -10.03 3.06 -1.09
C LEU A 44 -11.35 3.55 -1.68
N ILE A 45 -11.85 4.70 -1.21
CA ILE A 45 -13.11 5.28 -1.69
C ILE A 45 -12.98 5.68 -3.17
N LYS A 46 -11.82 6.16 -3.59
CA LYS A 46 -11.56 6.62 -4.96
C LYS A 46 -11.44 5.49 -5.96
N ILE A 47 -10.68 4.44 -5.62
CA ILE A 47 -10.53 3.24 -6.47
C ILE A 47 -11.80 2.40 -6.49
N GLY A 48 -12.69 2.57 -5.51
CA GLY A 48 -13.91 1.77 -5.39
C GLY A 48 -13.66 0.32 -4.99
N GLU A 49 -12.44 0.02 -4.51
CA GLU A 49 -12.05 -1.31 -4.06
C GLU A 49 -12.39 -1.53 -2.59
N SER A 50 -12.56 -2.80 -2.24
CA SER A 50 -12.80 -3.20 -0.85
C SER A 50 -11.53 -3.06 0.00
N LYS A 51 -11.72 -2.81 1.30
CA LYS A 51 -10.64 -2.80 2.29
C LYS A 51 -9.79 -4.08 2.27
N GLU A 52 -10.37 -5.22 1.91
CA GLU A 52 -9.69 -6.51 1.77
C GLU A 52 -8.75 -6.54 0.56
N GLU A 53 -9.23 -6.20 -0.64
CA GLU A 53 -8.42 -6.12 -1.88
C GLU A 53 -7.18 -5.24 -1.70
N MET A 54 -7.35 -4.09 -1.03
CA MET A 54 -6.23 -3.20 -0.77
C MET A 54 -5.28 -3.74 0.30
N ARG A 55 -5.79 -4.43 1.33
CA ARG A 55 -4.92 -5.12 2.30
C ARG A 55 -4.13 -6.21 1.63
N GLU A 56 -4.72 -6.97 0.70
CA GLU A 56 -4.01 -7.99 -0.06
C GLU A 56 -2.95 -7.36 -0.96
N SER A 57 -3.24 -6.25 -1.62
CA SER A 57 -2.26 -5.50 -2.42
C SER A 57 -1.10 -4.98 -1.55
N ILE A 58 -1.41 -4.35 -0.41
CA ILE A 58 -0.39 -3.86 0.54
C ILE A 58 0.43 -5.03 1.11
N LYS A 59 -0.22 -6.14 1.48
CA LYS A 59 0.44 -7.36 1.97
C LYS A 59 1.34 -7.92 0.88
N ARG A 60 0.85 -8.07 -0.36
CA ARG A 60 1.64 -8.49 -1.52
C ARG A 60 2.85 -7.59 -1.74
N TYR A 61 2.73 -6.28 -1.58
CA TYR A 61 3.85 -5.35 -1.78
C TYR A 61 4.83 -5.31 -0.61
N SER A 62 4.35 -5.54 0.61
CA SER A 62 5.16 -5.69 1.81
C SER A 62 5.90 -7.03 1.82
N SER A 63 5.21 -8.11 1.47
CA SER A 63 5.72 -9.47 1.32
C SER A 63 6.59 -9.63 0.08
N ALA A 64 6.36 -8.89 -1.01
CA ALA A 64 7.27 -8.89 -2.17
C ALA A 64 8.66 -8.30 -1.87
N GLY A 65 8.87 -7.71 -0.68
CA GLY A 65 10.21 -7.43 -0.14
C GLY A 65 10.86 -8.62 0.59
N MET A 66 10.10 -9.70 0.82
CA MET A 66 10.42 -10.91 1.58
C MET A 66 10.04 -12.23 0.85
N ASP A 67 9.44 -12.19 -0.35
CA ASP A 67 9.04 -13.36 -1.16
C ASP A 67 10.23 -14.11 -1.81
N ASN A 68 11.43 -13.94 -1.25
CA ASN A 68 12.53 -14.88 -1.42
C ASN A 68 12.72 -15.78 -0.18
N ALA A 69 11.78 -15.80 0.78
CA ALA A 69 11.96 -16.55 2.03
C ALA A 69 10.91 -17.65 2.32
N GLU A 70 9.77 -17.73 1.62
CA GLU A 70 8.73 -18.74 1.94
C GLU A 70 8.21 -19.52 0.72
N ASN A 71 9.12 -19.94 -0.18
CA ASN A 71 8.86 -21.06 -1.08
C ASN A 71 9.82 -22.23 -0.78
N GLU A 72 9.73 -22.77 0.43
CA GLU A 72 10.11 -24.15 0.75
C GLU A 72 9.07 -24.74 1.70
N LEU A 73 8.08 -25.44 1.13
CA LEU A 73 7.40 -26.59 1.75
C LEU A 73 6.73 -27.45 0.67
#